data_AF-A0A843SK08-F1
#
_entry.id   AF-A0A843SK08-F1
#
_cell.length_a   1.000
_cell.length_b   1.000
_cell.length_c   1.000
_cell.angle_alpha   90.00
_cell.angle_beta   90.00
_cell.angle_gamma   90.00
#
_symmetry.space_group_name_H-M   'P 1'
#
loop_
_entity.id
_entity.type
_entity.pdbx_description
1 polymer ?
#
loop_
_entity_poly.entity_id
_entity_poly.type
_entity_poly.pdbx_seq_one_letter_code
_entity_poly.pdbx_strand_id
1 'polypeptide(L)'
;MNRAAYRVAGTTVFADSGEVMNEVSIDQARTIAGQFMQVRTQDVNFVRTVDRIDQWTLGQRGALPLHKFRVADEAGTELNVQPRSADVAVMTTRKSRALAWAGVIPHFLYFAAIRQNQPL
;
A
#
# COMPACT_ATOMS: atom_id res chain seq x y z
N MET A 1 -2.41 11.81 -14.66
CA MET A 1 -1.21 11.01 -14.29
C MET A 1 -1.21 9.72 -15.09
N ASN A 2 -0.83 9.77 -16.36
CA ASN A 2 -0.73 8.57 -17.20
C ASN A 2 0.59 8.62 -17.99
N ARG A 3 1.69 8.80 -17.25
CA ARG A 3 3.05 8.83 -17.80
C ARG A 3 3.65 7.46 -17.55
N ALA A 4 4.12 6.80 -18.61
CA ALA A 4 4.87 5.56 -18.46
C ALA A 4 6.14 5.83 -17.65
N ALA A 5 6.53 4.91 -16.78
CA ALA A 5 7.72 5.02 -15.95
C ALA A 5 8.41 3.66 -15.83
N TYR A 6 9.72 3.70 -15.67
CA TYR A 6 10.57 2.54 -15.42
C TYR A 6 11.16 2.60 -14.02
N ARG A 7 11.44 1.44 -13.44
CA ARG A 7 12.20 1.34 -12.21
C ARG A 7 13.61 0.84 -12.50
N VAL A 8 14.60 1.66 -12.16
CA VAL A 8 16.02 1.35 -12.38
C VAL A 8 16.75 1.55 -11.05
N ALA A 9 17.36 0.48 -10.52
CA ALA A 9 18.11 0.50 -9.26
C ALA A 9 17.33 1.15 -8.08
N GLY A 10 16.02 0.90 -7.97
CA GLY A 10 15.16 1.45 -6.91
C GLY A 10 14.65 2.87 -7.14
N THR A 11 15.04 3.51 -8.25
CA THR A 11 14.56 4.84 -8.65
C THR A 11 13.49 4.71 -9.72
N THR A 12 12.39 5.46 -9.58
CA THR A 12 11.33 5.52 -10.61
C THR A 12 11.60 6.71 -11.53
N VAL A 13 11.65 6.46 -12.83
CA VAL A 13 12.00 7.45 -13.86
C VAL A 13 10.92 7.45 -14.94
N PHE A 14 10.44 8.63 -15.34
CA PHE A 14 9.46 8.73 -16.41
C PHE A 14 10.07 8.41 -17.78
N ALA A 15 9.37 7.58 -18.56
CA ALA A 15 9.83 7.08 -19.86
C ALA A 15 9.88 8.16 -20.95
N ASP A 16 9.07 9.21 -20.82
CA ASP A 16 8.96 10.31 -21.78
C ASP A 16 10.05 11.38 -21.60
N SER A 17 10.50 11.63 -20.36
CA SER A 17 11.44 12.72 -20.05
C SER A 17 12.75 12.29 -19.38
N GLY A 18 12.84 11.08 -18.84
CA GLY A 18 13.97 10.66 -18.01
C GLY A 18 14.00 11.34 -16.63
N GLU A 19 12.97 12.10 -16.26
CA GLU A 19 12.87 12.75 -14.95
C GLU A 19 12.60 11.73 -13.85
N VAL A 20 13.29 11.88 -12.72
CA VAL A 20 13.03 11.09 -11.52
C VAL A 20 11.68 11.49 -10.92
N MET A 21 10.85 10.50 -10.63
CA MET A 21 9.56 10.73 -10.00
C MET A 21 9.75 11.18 -8.55
N ASN A 22 9.17 12.34 -8.21
CA ASN A 22 9.05 12.80 -6.82
C ASN A 22 8.06 11.94 -6.04
N GLU A 23 8.09 12.00 -4.71
CA GLU A 23 7.11 11.30 -3.88
C GLU A 23 5.68 11.72 -4.25
N VAL A 24 4.80 10.74 -4.44
CA VAL A 24 3.41 11.01 -4.78
C VAL A 24 2.67 11.56 -3.58
N SER A 25 1.89 12.62 -3.79
CA SER A 25 0.99 13.16 -2.77
C SER A 25 -0.15 12.19 -2.44
N ILE A 26 -0.88 12.45 -1.35
CA ILE A 26 -2.06 11.65 -0.97
C ILE A 26 -3.10 11.62 -2.10
N ASP A 27 -3.36 12.75 -2.77
CA ASP A 27 -4.35 12.81 -3.85
C ASP A 27 -3.89 12.06 -5.11
N GLN A 28 -2.59 12.13 -5.39
CA GLN A 28 -1.96 11.35 -6.45
C GLN A 28 -2.03 9.85 -6.15
N ALA A 29 -1.71 9.45 -4.91
CA ALA A 29 -1.84 8.07 -4.43
C ALA A 29 -3.29 7.58 -4.44
N ARG A 30 -4.27 8.44 -4.13
CA ARG A 30 -5.71 8.15 -4.24
C ARG A 30 -6.10 7.87 -5.69
N THR A 31 -5.56 8.64 -6.63
CA THR A 31 -5.76 8.44 -8.07
C THR A 31 -5.19 7.11 -8.52
N ILE A 32 -3.96 6.79 -8.12
CA ILE A 32 -3.31 5.50 -8.39
C ILE A 32 -4.15 4.34 -7.82
N ALA A 33 -4.63 4.46 -6.58
CA ALA A 33 -5.48 3.44 -5.97
C ALA A 33 -6.81 3.25 -6.72
N GLY A 34 -7.44 4.33 -7.18
CA GLY A 34 -8.65 4.25 -8.00
C GLY A 34 -8.42 3.56 -9.34
N GLN A 35 -7.32 3.92 -10.02
CA GLN A 35 -6.90 3.26 -11.28
C GLN A 35 -6.60 1.78 -11.09
N PHE A 36 -5.85 1.42 -10.04
CA PHE A 36 -5.51 0.04 -9.70
C PHE A 36 -6.75 -0.82 -9.45
N MET A 37 -7.75 -0.28 -8.73
CA MET A 37 -9.00 -0.96 -8.44
C MET A 37 -10.04 -0.88 -9.56
N GLN A 38 -9.76 -0.13 -10.63
CA GLN A 38 -10.72 0.18 -11.69
C GLN A 38 -12.04 0.80 -11.17
N VAL A 39 -11.93 1.70 -10.18
CA VAL A 39 -13.06 2.45 -9.60
C VAL A 39 -12.82 3.96 -9.71
N ARG A 40 -13.87 4.76 -9.48
CA ARG A 40 -13.73 6.21 -9.47
C ARG A 40 -12.92 6.64 -8.24
N THR A 41 -12.04 7.63 -8.40
CA THR A 41 -11.21 8.16 -7.32
C THR A 41 -12.02 8.63 -6.10
N GLN A 42 -13.23 9.14 -6.32
CA GLN A 42 -14.15 9.55 -5.25
C GLN A 42 -14.60 8.38 -4.35
N ASP A 43 -14.63 7.15 -4.88
CA ASP A 43 -15.01 5.95 -4.14
C ASP A 43 -13.83 5.38 -3.32
N VAL A 44 -12.64 5.95 -3.45
CA VAL A 44 -11.45 5.60 -2.68
C VAL A 44 -11.25 6.64 -1.59
N ASN A 45 -11.29 6.28 -0.31
CA ASN A 45 -11.20 7.23 0.80
C ASN A 45 -9.85 7.11 1.50
N PHE A 46 -9.16 8.22 1.73
CA PHE A 46 -7.96 8.23 2.55
C PHE A 46 -8.30 7.85 4.00
N VAL A 47 -7.49 6.99 4.59
CA VAL A 47 -7.66 6.54 5.98
C VAL A 47 -6.62 7.18 6.87
N ARG A 48 -5.34 7.01 6.54
CA ARG A 48 -4.19 7.60 7.25
C ARG A 48 -2.89 7.32 6.50
N THR A 49 -1.82 7.97 6.93
CA THR A 49 -0.46 7.52 6.64
C THR A 49 -0.03 6.46 7.65
N VAL A 50 0.69 5.45 7.17
CA VAL A 50 1.28 4.37 7.94
C VAL A 50 2.75 4.68 8.10
N ASP A 51 3.10 5.34 9.20
CA ASP A 51 4.49 5.71 9.53
C ASP A 51 5.18 4.67 10.42
N ARG A 52 4.38 3.77 11.02
CA ARG A 52 4.85 2.65 11.81
C ARG A 52 4.20 1.38 11.31
N ILE A 53 4.96 0.31 11.34
CA ILE A 53 4.53 -1.02 10.92
C ILE A 53 3.31 -1.42 11.74
N ASP A 54 2.33 -2.02 11.08
CA ASP A 54 1.17 -2.64 11.70
C ASP A 54 1.00 -4.09 11.22
N GLN A 55 -0.08 -4.73 11.65
CA GLN A 55 -0.40 -6.13 11.34
C GLN A 55 -0.37 -6.46 9.84
N TRP A 56 -0.65 -5.49 8.98
CA TRP A 56 -0.77 -5.68 7.53
C TRP A 56 0.46 -5.20 6.77
N THR A 57 1.38 -4.50 7.43
CA THR A 57 2.59 -3.91 6.81
C THR A 57 3.90 -4.50 7.35
N LEU A 58 3.83 -5.63 8.07
CA LEU A 58 5.00 -6.33 8.62
C LEU A 58 6.13 -6.58 7.60
N GLY A 59 5.77 -6.96 6.37
CA GLY A 59 6.72 -7.19 5.27
C GLY A 59 7.18 -5.92 4.53
N GLN A 60 6.71 -4.75 4.93
CA GLN A 60 6.88 -3.48 4.19
C GLN A 60 7.75 -2.46 4.95
N ARG A 61 8.63 -2.90 5.85
CA ARG A 61 9.44 -1.99 6.70
C ARG A 61 10.24 -0.98 5.89
N GLY A 62 10.93 -1.45 4.85
CA GLY A 62 11.75 -0.61 3.97
C GLY A 62 10.95 0.28 3.02
N ALA A 63 9.62 0.12 2.99
CA ALA A 63 8.71 0.84 2.12
C ALA A 63 7.87 1.89 2.86
N LEU A 64 8.01 2.03 4.17
CA LEU A 64 7.34 3.09 4.92
C LEU A 64 7.91 4.48 4.56
N PRO A 65 7.09 5.55 4.61
CA PRO A 65 5.67 5.56 4.97
C PRO A 65 4.74 5.03 3.85
N LEU A 66 3.51 4.64 4.18
CA LEU A 66 2.49 4.23 3.20
C LEU A 66 1.21 5.05 3.35
N HIS A 67 0.59 5.48 2.26
CA HIS A 67 -0.74 6.08 2.29
C HIS A 67 -1.81 5.00 2.23
N LYS A 68 -2.61 4.88 3.30
CA LYS A 68 -3.66 3.89 3.41
C LYS A 68 -4.99 4.44 2.92
N PHE A 69 -5.67 3.66 2.09
CA PHE A 69 -6.99 3.97 1.54
C PHE A 69 -7.99 2.85 1.81
N ARG A 70 -9.27 3.20 1.82
CA ARG A 70 -10.41 2.28 1.84
C ARG A 70 -11.27 2.51 0.62
N VAL A 71 -11.58 1.45 -0.11
CA VAL A 71 -12.49 1.48 -1.25
C VAL A 71 -13.92 1.35 -0.75
N ALA A 72 -14.84 2.13 -1.29
CA ALA A 72 -16.28 2.06 -1.06
C ALA A 72 -16.89 0.90 -1.87
N ASP A 73 -16.37 -0.31 -1.66
CA ASP A 73 -16.85 -1.54 -2.28
C ASP A 73 -17.50 -2.47 -1.26
N GLU A 74 -18.27 -3.43 -1.76
CA GLU A 74 -18.87 -4.45 -0.91
C GLU A 74 -17.81 -5.36 -0.27
N ALA A 75 -16.59 -5.45 -0.79
CA ALA A 75 -15.53 -6.28 -0.21
C ALA A 75 -14.88 -5.65 1.03
N GLY A 76 -15.03 -4.34 1.24
CA GLY A 76 -14.35 -3.56 2.26
C GLY A 76 -12.84 -3.56 2.06
N THR A 77 -12.44 -3.29 0.81
CA THR A 77 -11.05 -3.32 0.37
C THR A 77 -10.26 -2.18 1.01
N GLU A 78 -9.06 -2.48 1.48
CA GLU A 78 -8.08 -1.52 1.97
C GLU A 78 -6.77 -1.69 1.22
N LEU A 79 -6.18 -0.57 0.83
CA LEU A 79 -4.95 -0.49 0.02
C LEU A 79 -3.91 0.36 0.74
N ASN A 80 -2.64 0.06 0.54
CA ASN A 80 -1.53 0.89 0.99
C ASN A 80 -0.66 1.24 -0.21
N VAL A 81 -0.48 2.52 -0.49
CA VAL A 81 0.32 3.02 -1.62
C VAL A 81 1.63 3.61 -1.09
N GLN A 82 2.75 3.26 -1.71
CA GLN A 82 4.07 3.81 -1.42
C GLN A 82 4.24 5.18 -2.07
N PRO A 83 4.55 6.25 -1.31
CA PRO A 83 4.79 7.58 -1.87
C PRO A 83 5.97 7.61 -2.84
N ARG A 84 7.07 6.93 -2.52
CA ARG A 84 8.32 6.99 -3.30
C ARG A 84 8.26 6.26 -4.64
N SER A 85 7.49 5.20 -4.71
CA SER A 85 7.49 4.27 -5.84
C SER A 85 6.17 4.22 -6.59
N ALA A 86 5.13 4.86 -6.05
CA ALA A 86 3.74 4.77 -6.52
C ALA A 86 3.17 3.34 -6.51
N ASP A 87 3.82 2.39 -5.83
CA ASP A 87 3.36 1.00 -5.78
C ASP A 87 2.21 0.81 -4.80
N VAL A 88 1.26 -0.04 -5.16
CA VAL A 88 0.31 -0.63 -4.22
C VAL A 88 1.00 -1.77 -3.47
N ALA A 89 1.48 -1.49 -2.27
CA ALA A 89 2.27 -2.42 -1.47
C ALA A 89 1.44 -3.55 -0.83
N VAL A 90 0.20 -3.24 -0.43
CA VAL A 90 -0.68 -4.18 0.28
C VAL A 90 -2.11 -3.91 -0.12
N MET A 91 -2.85 -4.97 -0.44
CA MET A 91 -4.31 -4.97 -0.64
C MET A 91 -4.96 -6.04 0.23
N THR A 92 -6.03 -5.70 0.93
CA THR A 92 -6.82 -6.67 1.72
C THR A 92 -8.31 -6.43 1.60
N THR A 93 -9.12 -7.48 1.70
CA THR A 93 -10.59 -7.41 1.82
C THR A 93 -11.03 -7.83 3.22
N ARG A 94 -12.30 -7.61 3.59
CA ARG A 94 -12.82 -8.11 4.88
C ARG A 94 -12.66 -9.63 4.99
N LYS A 95 -12.94 -10.37 3.92
CA LYS A 95 -12.79 -11.82 3.87
C LYS A 95 -11.33 -12.25 4.02
N SER A 96 -10.40 -11.61 3.32
CA SER A 96 -8.98 -11.96 3.43
C SER A 96 -8.44 -11.68 4.83
N ARG A 97 -8.84 -10.56 5.45
CA ARG A 97 -8.47 -10.24 6.83
C ARG A 97 -9.06 -11.24 7.83
N ALA A 98 -10.32 -11.62 7.68
CA ALA A 98 -10.97 -12.63 8.54
C ALA A 98 -10.28 -14.00 8.42
N LEU A 99 -9.98 -14.45 7.19
CA LEU A 99 -9.27 -15.70 6.96
C LEU A 99 -7.83 -15.67 7.51
N ALA A 100 -7.13 -14.54 7.40
CA ALA A 100 -5.81 -14.39 8.01
C ALA A 100 -5.87 -14.54 9.54
N TRP A 101 -6.89 -13.95 10.17
CA TRP A 101 -7.13 -14.07 11.61
C TRP A 101 -7.55 -15.46 12.07
N ALA A 102 -8.30 -16.21 11.25
CA ALA A 102 -8.64 -17.60 11.54
C ALA A 102 -7.49 -18.58 11.21
N GLY A 103 -6.59 -18.19 10.33
CA GLY A 103 -5.52 -19.03 9.78
C GLY A 103 -4.14 -18.54 10.16
N VAL A 104 -3.42 -17.99 9.18
CA VAL A 104 -1.97 -17.75 9.25
C VAL A 104 -1.53 -16.95 10.48
N ILE A 105 -2.31 -15.96 10.94
CA ILE A 105 -1.91 -15.11 12.08
C ILE A 105 -1.74 -15.94 13.37
N PRO A 106 -2.76 -16.64 13.89
CA PRO A 106 -2.58 -17.47 15.07
C PRO A 106 -1.66 -18.68 14.82
N HIS A 107 -1.74 -19.34 13.65
CA HIS A 107 -0.99 -20.56 13.39
C HIS A 107 0.54 -20.36 13.42
N PHE A 108 1.02 -19.19 12.97
CA PHE A 108 2.46 -18.86 12.97
C PHE A 108 2.84 -17.77 13.99
N LEU A 109 1.92 -17.46 14.91
CA LEU A 109 2.06 -16.35 15.88
C LEU A 109 2.51 -15.06 15.19
N TYR A 110 1.92 -14.76 14.03
CA TYR A 110 2.29 -13.66 13.14
C TYR A 110 1.72 -12.31 13.61
N PHE A 111 1.71 -12.08 14.93
CA PHE A 111 1.20 -10.86 15.53
C PHE A 111 2.20 -9.72 15.40
N ALA A 112 1.70 -8.53 15.04
CA ALA A 112 2.53 -7.33 14.91
C ALA A 112 3.37 -7.05 16.17
N ALA A 113 2.76 -7.16 17.36
CA ALA A 113 3.42 -6.90 18.63
C ALA A 113 4.66 -7.79 18.88
N ILE A 114 4.63 -9.04 18.40
CA ILE A 114 5.74 -9.99 18.54
C ILE A 114 6.78 -9.74 17.45
N ARG A 115 6.32 -9.61 16.19
CA ARG A 115 7.19 -9.53 15.02
C ARG A 115 7.90 -8.20 14.89
N GLN A 116 7.40 -7.13 15.50
CA GLN A 116 8.03 -5.80 15.43
C GLN A 116 9.43 -5.76 16.04
N ASN A 117 9.70 -6.59 17.05
CA ASN A 117 10.93 -6.56 17.87
C ASN A 117 11.85 -7.78 17.63
N GLN A 118 11.84 -8.41 16.45
CA GLN A 118 12.77 -9.51 16.19
C GLN A 118 14.20 -8.97 16.03
N PRO A 119 15.21 -9.62 16.64
CA PRO A 119 16.62 -9.28 16.42
C PRO A 119 16.98 -9.46 14.95
N LEU A 120 17.87 -8.58 14.46
CA LEU A 120 18.37 -8.54 13.08
C LEU A 120 19.23 -9.76 12.76
#